data_AF-A0A812QBA2-F1
#
_entry.id   AF-A0A812QBA2-F1
#
_cell.length_a   1.000
_cell.length_b   1.000
_cell.length_c   1.000
_cell.angle_alpha   90.00
_cell.angle_beta   90.00
_cell.angle_gamma   90.00
#
_symmetry.space_group_name_H-M   'P 1'
#
loop_
_entity.id
_entity.type
_entity.pdbx_description
1 polymer ?
#
loop_
_entity_poly.entity_id
_entity_poly.type
_entity_poly.pdbx_seq_one_letter_code
_entity_poly.pdbx_strand_id
1 'polypeptide(L)'
;MALTAALQSEANAILASDEAANDKVGKLNRLWLQHGLAAYQTQVPEKFLVHPLNRGGAMLNGHDVLAKGERLITQGLRRDLMETSAVAFAMSSQASKRDEQLAANKDLQAQFPKLAPVRGNELFLTVGCSRTTAYLRALQFGAVEHAGSHMQPGHAVHDCIHSGWRWLILSDILEASFPALPLLYSSALNNNNAVHVASTEMECLATLSRFLRLGKTLAQAIEGCKEGEPNCKPYLDSIAYFAKTYTGGADMPLVDFLVSFSAFAGVYGGSLMLGSEFSRLIAFHDFKVQGTLCPLARVACVACQLSSSKQTDGIARLLVKADLQAVSAKRKVEVFGRLCVRAVLLLVRKQKLGRETTAWDSFETIRDRFAEEIMGRKPAQQSPALPAEPAASAPVNLLDASKASMILMQNKRLEISANYLNVEAHGNKIFKLAEVTDAGCQFEHKPLFKDSEIVLVSPSEDMHKWKKTKKTAQVTISRTQIALCEATVDQGDANESVTFLGPPLALCASRAMGKGKLRLVAYGLLGPLDAKATHKVSGYSLHPPKAISDLDKLQEDGKAMLVPFWYVKTTSDASQANMRVAQFSKAGLKIPCMINERALEVGEVLYVLAPSAESKGVKR
;
A
#
# COMPACT_ATOMS: atom_id res chain seq x y z
N MET A 1 35.08 37.47 5.05
CA MET A 1 36.36 37.02 4.47
C MET A 1 36.02 36.16 3.26
N ALA A 2 36.58 36.41 2.09
CA ALA A 2 36.35 35.57 0.91
C ALA A 2 37.45 34.49 0.83
N LEU A 3 37.11 33.27 0.40
CA LEU A 3 38.12 32.24 0.16
C LEU A 3 39.03 32.65 -1.00
N THR A 4 40.32 32.33 -0.90
CA THR A 4 41.25 32.56 -2.00
C THR A 4 40.99 31.57 -3.14
N ALA A 5 41.25 31.97 -4.38
CA ALA A 5 41.05 31.11 -5.55
C ALA A 5 41.90 29.82 -5.48
N ALA A 6 43.12 29.91 -4.95
CA ALA A 6 44.01 28.76 -4.76
C ALA A 6 43.39 27.74 -3.79
N LEU A 7 42.89 28.21 -2.65
CA LEU A 7 42.24 27.35 -1.66
C LEU A 7 40.96 26.71 -2.21
N GLN A 8 40.18 27.48 -2.99
CA GLN A 8 39.00 26.95 -3.66
C GLN A 8 39.36 25.84 -4.65
N SER A 9 40.42 26.03 -5.43
CA SER A 9 40.89 25.03 -6.38
C SER A 9 41.34 23.74 -5.68
N GLU A 10 42.09 23.86 -4.59
CA GLU A 10 42.57 22.71 -3.83
C GLU A 10 41.41 21.93 -3.18
N ALA A 11 40.47 22.64 -2.56
CA ALA A 11 39.28 22.02 -1.99
C ALA A 11 38.42 21.31 -3.05
N ASN A 12 38.24 21.94 -4.21
CA ASN A 12 37.52 21.32 -5.33
C ASN A 12 38.23 20.07 -5.86
N ALA A 13 39.57 20.05 -5.87
CA ALA A 13 40.33 18.86 -6.24
C ALA A 13 40.12 17.71 -5.25
N ILE A 14 40.05 18.00 -3.94
CA ILE A 14 39.73 16.99 -2.92
C ILE A 14 38.27 16.51 -3.07
N LEU A 15 37.32 17.41 -3.29
CA LEU A 15 35.91 17.06 -3.46
C LEU A 15 35.67 16.19 -4.71
N ALA A 16 36.43 16.45 -5.78
CA ALA A 16 36.36 15.72 -7.04
C ALA A 16 37.19 14.43 -7.07
N SER A 17 37.97 14.12 -6.02
CA SER A 17 38.78 12.90 -5.97
C SER A 17 37.92 11.64 -5.85
N ASP A 18 38.47 10.49 -6.21
CA ASP A 18 37.83 9.17 -6.06
C ASP A 18 38.00 8.57 -4.65
N GLU A 19 38.44 9.37 -3.68
CA GLU A 19 38.72 8.90 -2.32
C GLU A 19 37.44 8.65 -1.52
N ALA A 20 37.52 7.80 -0.49
CA ALA A 20 36.39 7.55 0.39
C ALA A 20 35.97 8.83 1.14
N ALA A 21 34.69 8.94 1.49
CA ALA A 21 34.12 10.13 2.12
C ALA A 21 34.86 10.57 3.39
N ASN A 22 35.25 9.60 4.22
CA ASN A 22 36.02 9.85 5.44
C ASN A 22 37.42 10.42 5.16
N ASP A 23 38.10 9.94 4.11
CA ASP A 23 39.42 10.42 3.71
C ASP A 23 39.35 11.84 3.14
N LYS A 24 38.32 12.12 2.31
CA LYS A 24 37.99 13.47 1.84
C LYS A 24 37.78 14.41 3.02
N VAL A 25 36.90 14.06 3.95
CA VAL A 25 36.64 14.86 5.16
C VAL A 25 37.91 15.06 5.98
N GLY A 26 38.75 14.03 6.15
CA GLY A 26 40.03 14.15 6.84
C GLY A 26 40.99 15.14 6.19
N LYS A 27 41.12 15.11 4.86
CA LYS A 27 41.95 16.08 4.10
C LYS A 27 41.37 17.49 4.15
N LEU A 28 40.07 17.64 3.94
CA LEU A 28 39.37 18.92 4.04
C LEU A 28 39.52 19.53 5.43
N ASN A 29 39.36 18.74 6.50
CA ASN A 29 39.57 19.21 7.88
C ASN A 29 40.98 19.77 8.10
N ARG A 30 42.02 19.09 7.60
CA ARG A 30 43.41 19.59 7.67
C ARG A 30 43.57 20.89 6.91
N LEU A 31 43.03 20.96 5.69
CA LEU A 31 43.06 22.17 4.86
C LEU A 31 42.37 23.35 5.56
N TRP A 32 41.18 23.13 6.12
CA TRP A 32 40.43 24.17 6.82
C TRP A 32 41.13 24.64 8.09
N LEU A 33 41.70 23.73 8.87
CA LEU A 33 42.47 24.07 10.08
C LEU A 33 43.71 24.89 9.71
N GLN A 34 44.45 24.51 8.67
CA GLN A 34 45.65 25.21 8.21
C GLN A 34 45.37 26.66 7.80
N HIS A 35 44.19 26.90 7.20
CA HIS A 35 43.79 28.23 6.75
C HIS A 35 42.91 29.00 7.75
N GLY A 36 42.74 28.49 8.98
CA GLY A 36 41.93 29.15 10.01
C GLY A 36 40.43 29.20 9.72
N LEU A 37 39.95 28.34 8.82
CA LEU A 37 38.52 28.20 8.45
C LEU A 37 37.81 27.12 9.25
N ALA A 38 38.56 26.36 10.05
CA ALA A 38 38.03 25.50 11.08
C ALA A 38 38.84 25.67 12.36
N ALA A 39 38.23 25.42 13.51
CA ALA A 39 38.91 25.43 14.79
C ALA A 39 38.32 24.38 15.72
N TYR A 40 39.17 23.79 16.56
CA TYR A 40 38.69 22.97 17.67
C TYR A 40 38.26 23.86 18.83
N GLN A 41 37.03 23.67 19.31
CA GLN A 41 36.47 24.43 20.42
C GLN A 41 35.75 23.49 21.39
N THR A 42 35.91 23.71 22.69
CA THR A 42 35.09 23.04 23.70
C THR A 42 33.80 23.83 23.87
N GLN A 43 32.66 23.20 23.62
CA GLN A 43 31.36 23.86 23.64
C GLN A 43 30.30 23.00 24.32
N VAL A 44 29.34 23.65 24.97
CA VAL A 44 28.22 23.04 25.68
C VAL A 44 27.01 22.81 24.76
N PRO A 45 26.14 21.81 25.02
CA PRO A 45 25.01 21.46 24.16
C PRO A 45 24.09 22.63 23.82
N GLU A 46 23.83 23.55 24.76
CA GLU A 46 22.95 24.70 24.53
C GLU A 46 23.33 25.58 23.34
N LYS A 47 24.61 25.61 22.93
CA LYS A 47 25.08 26.41 21.79
C LYS A 47 24.76 25.81 20.43
N PHE A 48 24.27 24.57 20.40
CA PHE A 48 24.08 23.81 19.17
C PHE A 48 22.62 23.64 18.78
N LEU A 49 22.38 23.75 17.49
CA LEU A 49 21.20 23.28 16.78
C LEU A 49 21.61 22.22 15.74
N VAL A 50 20.66 21.72 14.95
CA VAL A 50 20.94 20.77 13.88
C VAL A 50 21.00 21.50 12.56
N HIS A 51 22.00 21.17 11.73
CA HIS A 51 22.10 21.76 10.40
C HIS A 51 20.88 21.38 9.53
N PRO A 52 20.24 22.32 8.81
CA PRO A 52 19.08 22.02 7.96
C PRO A 52 19.36 20.96 6.90
N LEU A 53 20.58 20.86 6.38
CA LEU A 53 21.00 19.82 5.43
C LEU A 53 21.44 18.49 6.07
N ASN A 54 21.35 18.34 7.39
CA ASN A 54 21.71 17.06 8.02
C ASN A 54 20.79 15.95 7.48
N ARG A 55 21.38 14.82 7.08
CA ARG A 55 20.72 13.67 6.45
C ARG A 55 19.87 14.04 5.24
N GLY A 56 20.46 14.81 4.34
CA GLY A 56 19.80 15.21 3.10
C GLY A 56 18.65 16.21 3.29
N GLY A 57 18.48 16.77 4.49
CA GLY A 57 17.35 17.66 4.81
C GLY A 57 16.34 17.09 5.78
N ALA A 58 16.44 15.80 6.12
CA ALA A 58 15.52 15.14 7.05
C ALA A 58 15.71 15.59 8.51
N MET A 59 16.85 16.22 8.83
CA MET A 59 17.22 16.65 10.17
C MET A 59 17.21 15.47 11.17
N LEU A 60 16.56 15.61 12.34
CA LEU A 60 16.47 14.57 13.36
C LEU A 60 15.03 14.08 13.53
N ASN A 61 14.88 12.80 13.89
CA ASN A 61 13.64 12.28 14.45
C ASN A 61 13.73 12.32 15.99
N GLY A 62 12.75 12.95 16.65
CA GLY A 62 12.75 13.10 18.11
C GLY A 62 12.70 11.77 18.88
N HIS A 63 11.98 10.76 18.38
CA HIS A 63 11.93 9.43 19.00
C HIS A 63 13.28 8.72 18.91
N ASP A 64 13.96 8.81 17.76
CA ASP A 64 15.32 8.27 17.61
C ASP A 64 16.33 8.96 18.53
N VAL A 65 16.17 10.27 18.77
CA VAL A 65 16.99 11.04 19.71
C VAL A 65 16.80 10.51 21.13
N LEU A 66 15.56 10.31 21.58
CA LEU A 66 15.24 9.76 22.90
C LEU A 66 15.74 8.33 23.05
N ALA A 67 15.43 7.45 22.10
CA ALA A 67 15.81 6.04 22.16
C ALA A 67 17.35 5.84 22.09
N LYS A 68 18.07 6.72 21.38
CA LYS A 68 19.55 6.73 21.42
C LYS A 68 20.06 7.29 22.74
N GLY A 69 19.45 8.35 23.24
CA GLY A 69 19.78 8.99 24.51
C GLY A 69 19.64 8.04 25.69
N GLU A 70 18.50 7.38 25.84
CA GLU A 70 18.25 6.38 26.89
C GLU A 70 19.29 5.26 26.86
N ARG A 71 19.59 4.70 25.67
CA ARG A 71 20.65 3.71 25.50
C ARG A 71 22.02 4.23 25.91
N LEU A 72 22.33 5.48 25.56
CA LEU A 72 23.59 6.13 25.90
C LEU A 72 23.72 6.36 27.42
N ILE A 73 22.63 6.67 28.11
CA ILE A 73 22.64 6.75 29.58
C ILE A 73 22.85 5.36 30.19
N THR A 74 22.11 4.35 29.74
CA THR A 74 22.20 2.97 30.28
C THR A 74 23.58 2.34 30.03
N GLN A 75 24.17 2.55 28.87
CA GLN A 75 25.48 1.97 28.49
C GLN A 75 26.67 2.79 29.02
N GLY A 76 26.42 4.02 29.47
CA GLY A 76 27.45 4.98 29.84
C GLY A 76 27.98 5.78 28.65
N LEU A 77 28.16 7.09 28.88
CA LEU A 77 28.66 8.01 27.86
C LEU A 77 30.20 7.93 27.80
N ARG A 78 30.72 7.62 26.61
CA ARG A 78 32.16 7.66 26.28
C ARG A 78 32.50 8.91 25.49
N ARG A 79 33.10 9.89 26.17
CA ARG A 79 33.40 11.21 25.61
C ARG A 79 34.42 11.13 24.47
N ASP A 80 35.41 10.28 24.62
CA ASP A 80 36.46 10.02 23.62
C ASP A 80 35.88 9.58 22.27
N LEU A 81 34.90 8.66 22.28
CA LEU A 81 34.22 8.23 21.06
C LEU A 81 33.34 9.33 20.47
N MET A 82 32.70 10.14 21.32
CA MET A 82 31.84 11.24 20.88
C MET A 82 32.63 12.33 20.15
N GLU A 83 33.80 12.70 20.68
CA GLU A 83 34.65 13.76 20.11
C GLU A 83 35.13 13.42 18.68
N THR A 84 35.25 12.14 18.32
CA THR A 84 35.67 11.74 16.95
C THR A 84 34.65 12.10 15.86
N SER A 85 33.37 12.26 16.22
CA SER A 85 32.27 12.56 15.28
C SER A 85 31.67 13.95 15.49
N ALA A 86 32.24 14.74 16.41
CA ALA A 86 31.74 16.05 16.81
C ALA A 86 32.16 17.14 15.82
N VAL A 87 31.36 17.34 14.77
CA VAL A 87 31.56 18.41 13.78
C VAL A 87 30.29 19.23 13.58
N ALA A 88 30.46 20.55 13.54
CA ALA A 88 29.40 21.51 13.33
C ALA A 88 29.87 22.68 12.47
N PHE A 89 28.92 23.34 11.80
CA PHE A 89 29.14 24.62 11.11
C PHE A 89 28.76 25.77 12.04
N ALA A 90 29.50 26.88 11.98
CA ALA A 90 29.02 28.14 12.52
C ALA A 90 27.73 28.57 11.80
N MET A 91 26.79 29.12 12.55
CA MET A 91 25.59 29.70 11.97
C MET A 91 25.94 30.82 11.00
N SER A 92 25.11 31.01 9.98
CA SER A 92 25.39 32.00 8.94
C SER A 92 25.45 33.42 9.50
N SER A 93 26.44 34.18 9.06
CA SER A 93 26.52 35.63 9.25
C SER A 93 25.46 36.40 8.44
N GLN A 94 24.87 35.78 7.41
CA GLN A 94 23.79 36.38 6.63
C GLN A 94 22.45 36.23 7.34
N ALA A 95 21.76 37.35 7.59
CA ALA A 95 20.52 37.37 8.37
C ALA A 95 19.43 36.45 7.80
N SER A 96 19.17 36.50 6.48
CA SER A 96 18.16 35.66 5.83
C SER A 96 18.43 34.17 6.01
N LYS A 97 19.66 33.73 5.77
CA LYS A 97 20.07 32.33 5.92
C LYS A 97 20.06 31.90 7.40
N ARG A 98 20.43 32.79 8.31
CA ARG A 98 20.33 32.54 9.77
C ARG A 98 18.88 32.32 10.19
N ASP A 99 17.95 33.13 9.67
CA ASP A 99 16.53 33.00 9.96
C ASP A 99 15.96 31.67 9.43
N GLU A 100 16.36 31.25 8.22
CA GLU A 100 16.02 29.92 7.68
C GLU A 100 16.54 28.78 8.57
N GLN A 101 17.80 28.88 9.03
CA GLN A 101 18.42 27.89 9.93
C GLN A 101 17.67 27.79 11.27
N LEU A 102 17.25 28.93 11.84
CA LEU A 102 16.46 28.98 13.07
C LEU A 102 15.03 28.46 12.85
N ALA A 103 14.38 28.84 11.75
CA ALA A 103 13.03 28.41 11.41
C ALA A 103 12.96 26.88 11.27
N ALA A 104 13.91 26.27 10.55
CA ALA A 104 13.96 24.82 10.40
C ALA A 104 14.06 24.08 11.75
N ASN A 105 14.84 24.60 12.70
CA ASN A 105 14.95 24.01 14.04
C ASN A 105 13.72 24.28 14.92
N LYS A 106 13.04 25.42 14.75
CA LYS A 106 11.76 25.70 15.41
C LYS A 106 10.67 24.74 14.91
N ASP A 107 10.61 24.51 13.60
CA ASP A 107 9.67 23.56 13.00
C ASP A 107 9.94 22.13 13.48
N LEU A 108 11.22 21.75 13.61
CA LEU A 108 11.61 20.47 14.17
C LEU A 108 11.17 20.33 15.64
N GLN A 109 11.38 21.37 16.46
CA GLN A 109 10.97 21.37 17.87
C GLN A 109 9.44 21.36 18.03
N ALA A 110 8.70 22.03 17.15
CA ALA A 110 7.24 21.97 17.11
C ALA A 110 6.72 20.57 16.78
N GLN A 111 7.42 19.83 15.90
CA GLN A 111 7.10 18.43 15.59
C GLN A 111 7.40 17.48 16.76
N PHE A 112 8.47 17.74 17.51
CA PHE A 112 8.91 16.90 18.63
C PHE A 112 9.09 17.73 19.91
N PRO A 113 8.03 17.92 20.72
CA PRO A 113 8.06 18.76 21.93
C PRO A 113 9.08 18.34 23.00
N LYS A 114 9.56 17.08 22.95
CA LYS A 114 10.61 16.56 23.85
C LYS A 114 12.02 17.02 23.46
N LEU A 115 12.19 17.71 22.33
CA LEU A 115 13.44 18.39 21.99
C LEU A 115 13.50 19.75 22.70
N ALA A 116 14.70 20.18 23.06
CA ALA A 116 14.89 21.46 23.74
C ALA A 116 14.45 22.66 22.88
N PRO A 117 13.88 23.72 23.49
CA PRO A 117 13.38 24.90 22.78
C PRO A 117 14.50 25.69 22.10
N VAL A 118 14.23 26.31 20.95
CA VAL A 118 15.19 27.21 20.26
C VAL A 118 15.16 28.60 20.91
N ARG A 119 16.30 29.09 21.39
CA ARG A 119 16.42 30.36 22.15
C ARG A 119 16.98 31.53 21.32
N GLY A 120 17.58 31.27 20.17
CA GLY A 120 18.20 32.26 19.28
C GLY A 120 19.64 32.63 19.65
N ASN A 121 20.12 32.21 20.84
CA ASN A 121 21.49 32.40 21.30
C ASN A 121 22.43 31.25 20.86
N GLU A 122 21.92 30.31 20.08
CA GLU A 122 22.72 29.25 19.48
C GLU A 122 23.67 29.82 18.42
N LEU A 123 24.82 29.15 18.29
CA LEU A 123 25.94 29.61 17.47
C LEU A 123 26.34 28.60 16.40
N PHE A 124 25.99 27.32 16.58
CA PHE A 124 26.51 26.23 15.76
C PHE A 124 25.42 25.25 15.30
N LEU A 125 25.65 24.62 14.15
CA LEU A 125 24.76 23.69 13.48
C LEU A 125 25.45 22.34 13.28
N THR A 126 25.00 21.32 14.00
CA THR A 126 25.62 19.99 13.98
C THR A 126 25.35 19.24 12.67
N VAL A 127 26.39 18.61 12.13
CA VAL A 127 26.34 17.65 11.00
C VAL A 127 26.84 16.26 11.40
N GLY A 128 27.61 16.18 12.49
CA GLY A 128 27.98 14.95 13.19
C GLY A 128 27.61 15.04 14.67
N CYS A 129 27.52 13.89 15.35
CA CYS A 129 27.09 13.80 16.76
C CYS A 129 25.68 14.37 17.07
N SER A 130 24.89 14.75 16.06
CA SER A 130 23.66 15.55 16.22
C SER A 130 22.61 14.96 17.17
N ARG A 131 22.33 13.63 17.09
CA ARG A 131 21.34 12.98 17.97
C ARG A 131 21.75 13.05 19.45
N THR A 132 23.02 12.76 19.74
CA THR A 132 23.56 12.79 21.10
C THR A 132 23.51 14.22 21.65
N THR A 133 23.92 15.19 20.86
CA THR A 133 23.89 16.62 21.25
C THR A 133 22.47 17.10 21.49
N ALA A 134 21.52 16.73 20.62
CA ALA A 134 20.11 17.09 20.80
C ALA A 134 19.51 16.49 22.08
N TYR A 135 19.88 15.25 22.43
CA TYR A 135 19.44 14.61 23.67
C TYR A 135 20.05 15.28 24.91
N LEU A 136 21.36 15.52 24.93
CA LEU A 136 22.02 16.22 26.04
C LEU A 136 21.49 17.64 26.23
N ARG A 137 21.18 18.33 25.13
CA ARG A 137 20.51 19.63 25.15
C ARG A 137 19.09 19.52 25.71
N ALA A 138 18.33 18.48 25.35
CA ALA A 138 16.99 18.23 25.91
C ALA A 138 17.03 18.00 27.43
N LEU A 139 18.02 17.26 27.94
CA LEU A 139 18.27 17.10 29.38
C LEU A 139 18.63 18.44 30.04
N GLN A 140 19.53 19.22 29.43
CA GLN A 140 19.98 20.52 29.95
C GLN A 140 18.82 21.49 30.17
N PHE A 141 17.80 21.45 29.32
CA PHE A 141 16.63 22.33 29.41
C PHE A 141 15.41 21.68 30.09
N GLY A 142 15.56 20.46 30.65
CA GLY A 142 14.46 19.76 31.32
C GLY A 142 13.32 19.33 30.38
N ALA A 143 13.54 19.30 29.06
CA ALA A 143 12.55 18.79 28.10
C ALA A 143 12.41 17.26 28.17
N VAL A 144 13.44 16.61 28.72
CA VAL A 144 13.46 15.18 29.05
C VAL A 144 13.91 15.07 30.51
N GLU A 145 13.13 14.34 31.31
CA GLU A 145 13.52 13.99 32.66
C GLU A 145 14.27 12.66 32.66
N HIS A 146 15.27 12.53 33.51
CA HIS A 146 15.93 11.25 33.75
C HIS A 146 16.07 11.02 35.25
N ALA A 147 15.59 9.87 35.72
CA ALA A 147 15.72 9.46 37.11
C ALA A 147 17.09 8.81 37.33
N GLY A 148 17.91 9.31 38.25
CA GLY A 148 19.14 8.63 38.67
C GLY A 148 20.33 9.55 38.97
N SER A 149 21.46 8.93 39.31
CA SER A 149 22.72 9.60 39.67
C SER A 149 23.48 10.22 38.48
N HIS A 150 22.98 10.06 37.25
CA HIS A 150 23.65 10.49 36.02
C HIS A 150 23.77 12.02 35.85
N MET A 151 22.96 12.77 36.60
CA MET A 151 22.99 14.24 36.67
C MET A 151 23.80 14.76 37.87
N GLN A 152 24.49 13.89 38.60
CA GLN A 152 25.39 14.30 39.67
C GLN A 152 26.76 14.73 39.11
N PRO A 153 27.45 15.71 39.75
CA PRO A 153 28.81 16.07 39.41
C PRO A 153 29.76 14.86 39.40
N GLY A 154 30.62 14.76 38.38
CA GLY A 154 31.56 13.65 38.19
C GLY A 154 31.02 12.51 37.31
N HIS A 155 29.75 12.58 36.88
CA HIS A 155 29.22 11.68 35.87
C HIS A 155 29.44 12.28 34.46
N ALA A 156 29.86 11.46 33.48
CA ALA A 156 30.23 11.92 32.14
C ALA A 156 29.14 12.72 31.42
N VAL A 157 27.86 12.40 31.68
CA VAL A 157 26.70 13.10 31.13
C VAL A 157 26.60 14.52 31.71
N HIS A 158 26.70 14.67 33.03
CA HIS A 158 26.73 15.96 33.70
C HIS A 158 27.89 16.82 33.18
N ASP A 159 29.09 16.24 33.07
CA ASP A 159 30.27 16.97 32.60
C ASP A 159 30.12 17.44 31.15
N CYS A 160 29.50 16.64 30.28
CA CYS A 160 29.22 17.07 28.91
C CYS A 160 28.19 18.20 28.84
N ILE A 161 27.21 18.24 29.74
CA ILE A 161 26.18 19.29 29.79
C ILE A 161 26.77 20.62 30.31
N HIS A 162 27.59 20.57 31.36
CA HIS A 162 28.08 21.77 32.05
C HIS A 162 29.43 22.26 31.51
N SER A 163 30.34 21.35 31.19
CA SER A 163 31.71 21.67 30.74
C SER A 163 31.89 21.53 29.23
N GLY A 164 30.96 20.86 28.55
CA GLY A 164 31.02 20.62 27.11
C GLY A 164 32.09 19.59 26.71
N TRP A 165 32.26 19.43 25.40
CA TRP A 165 33.31 18.59 24.83
C TRP A 165 33.90 19.22 23.58
N ARG A 166 34.97 18.63 23.06
CA ARG A 166 35.70 19.17 21.91
C ARG A 166 34.91 18.95 20.62
N TRP A 167 34.74 20.03 19.86
CA TRP A 167 34.11 20.07 18.55
C TRP A 167 35.06 20.62 17.50
N LEU A 168 34.99 20.08 16.28
CA LEU A 168 35.51 20.79 15.12
C LEU A 168 34.42 21.73 14.58
N ILE A 169 34.67 23.03 14.69
CA ILE A 169 33.75 24.07 14.22
C ILE A 169 34.26 24.58 12.86
N LEU A 170 33.44 24.43 11.83
CA LEU A 170 33.67 24.91 10.47
C LEU A 170 33.08 26.32 10.31
N SER A 171 33.81 27.21 9.64
CA SER A 171 33.35 28.57 9.33
C SER A 171 32.11 28.57 8.43
N ASP A 172 31.22 29.55 8.60
CA ASP A 172 30.00 29.71 7.78
C ASP A 172 30.32 30.02 6.31
N ILE A 173 31.47 30.66 6.05
CA ILE A 173 31.97 30.97 4.71
C ILE A 173 32.19 29.70 3.87
N LEU A 174 32.52 28.57 4.53
CA LEU A 174 32.73 27.29 3.84
C LEU A 174 31.45 26.77 3.19
N GLU A 175 30.31 26.85 3.90
CA GLU A 175 29.02 26.44 3.33
C GLU A 175 28.58 27.39 2.21
N ALA A 176 28.83 28.69 2.37
CA ALA A 176 28.53 29.66 1.31
C ALA A 176 29.33 29.39 0.03
N SER A 177 30.58 28.95 0.16
CA SER A 177 31.46 28.66 -0.98
C SER A 177 31.28 27.25 -1.54
N PHE A 178 30.91 26.29 -0.68
CA PHE A 178 30.70 24.89 -1.02
C PHE A 178 29.36 24.42 -0.45
N PRO A 179 28.22 24.70 -1.13
CA PRO A 179 26.89 24.40 -0.60
C PRO A 179 26.62 22.90 -0.33
N ALA A 180 27.35 22.01 -1.01
CA ALA A 180 27.24 20.56 -0.81
C ALA A 180 28.06 20.04 0.39
N LEU A 181 28.91 20.87 1.00
CA LEU A 181 29.83 20.45 2.05
C LEU A 181 29.11 19.89 3.29
N PRO A 182 28.01 20.49 3.80
CA PRO A 182 27.28 19.90 4.91
C PRO A 182 26.72 18.51 4.61
N LEU A 183 26.36 18.22 3.35
CA LEU A 183 25.87 16.90 2.95
C LEU A 183 26.99 15.84 3.02
N LEU A 184 28.19 16.16 2.53
CA LEU A 184 29.37 15.29 2.62
C LEU A 184 29.76 15.01 4.08
N TYR A 185 29.79 16.05 4.91
CA TYR A 185 30.10 15.85 6.34
C TYR A 185 29.03 15.03 7.04
N SER A 186 27.75 15.30 6.74
CA SER A 186 26.65 14.51 7.29
C SER A 186 26.71 13.05 6.86
N SER A 187 27.03 12.75 5.59
CA SER A 187 27.13 11.38 5.10
C SER A 187 28.33 10.63 5.69
N ALA A 188 29.50 11.27 5.76
CA ALA A 188 30.70 10.67 6.33
C ALA A 188 30.57 10.42 7.85
N LEU A 189 30.09 11.41 8.60
CA LEU A 189 30.11 11.37 10.07
C LEU A 189 28.93 10.60 10.67
N ASN A 190 27.84 10.41 9.93
CA ASN A 190 26.76 9.53 10.37
C ASN A 190 27.08 8.04 10.17
N ASN A 191 28.21 7.69 9.55
CA ASN A 191 28.58 6.32 9.17
C ASN A 191 29.69 5.65 9.98
N ASN A 192 30.41 6.36 10.84
CA ASN A 192 31.55 5.75 11.53
C ASN A 192 31.15 4.95 12.78
N ASN A 193 31.29 3.64 12.62
CA ASN A 193 31.66 2.59 13.58
C ASN A 193 30.77 2.34 14.83
N ALA A 194 30.14 1.16 14.77
CA ALA A 194 29.62 0.29 15.84
C ALA A 194 28.22 0.54 16.44
N VAL A 195 27.64 1.76 16.43
CA VAL A 195 26.29 1.99 17.06
C VAL A 195 25.36 2.85 16.21
N HIS A 196 25.59 2.94 14.89
CA HIS A 196 24.85 3.86 14.03
C HIS A 196 23.65 3.21 13.31
N VAL A 197 22.53 3.95 13.30
CA VAL A 197 21.36 3.65 12.46
C VAL A 197 21.72 4.10 11.05
N ALA A 198 21.82 3.14 10.13
CA ALA A 198 22.12 3.39 8.73
C ALA A 198 21.06 4.28 8.06
N SER A 199 21.47 5.00 7.01
CA SER A 199 20.60 5.92 6.29
C SER A 199 19.39 5.21 5.66
N THR A 200 18.20 5.77 5.83
CA THR A 200 16.97 5.21 5.25
C THR A 200 16.82 5.55 3.76
N GLU A 201 15.90 4.88 3.05
CA GLU A 201 15.59 5.22 1.66
C GLU A 201 15.06 6.65 1.53
N MET A 202 14.35 7.17 2.54
CA MET A 202 13.87 8.56 2.54
C MET A 202 15.00 9.57 2.74
N GLU A 203 15.97 9.26 3.60
CA GLU A 203 17.18 10.09 3.77
C GLU A 203 18.05 10.07 2.49
N CYS A 204 18.13 8.93 1.81
CA CYS A 204 18.81 8.83 0.51
C CYS A 204 18.05 9.59 -0.58
N LEU A 205 16.72 9.49 -0.61
CA LEU A 205 15.86 10.25 -1.53
C LEU A 205 16.04 11.77 -1.33
N ALA A 206 16.08 12.22 -0.07
CA ALA A 206 16.33 13.61 0.29
C ALA A 206 17.72 14.06 -0.19
N THR A 207 18.76 13.26 0.08
CA THR A 207 20.14 13.54 -0.34
C THR A 207 20.27 13.66 -1.86
N LEU A 208 19.68 12.72 -2.61
CA LEU A 208 19.61 12.75 -4.06
C LEU A 208 18.93 14.03 -4.57
N SER A 209 17.76 14.37 -3.99
CA SER A 209 17.04 15.59 -4.34
C SER A 209 17.89 16.84 -4.12
N ARG A 210 18.68 16.91 -3.04
CA ARG A 210 19.51 18.08 -2.75
C ARG A 210 20.65 18.20 -3.74
N PHE A 211 21.35 17.11 -4.07
CA PHE A 211 22.39 17.15 -5.10
C PHE A 211 21.84 17.62 -6.46
N LEU A 212 20.66 17.14 -6.84
CA LEU A 212 20.03 17.54 -8.11
C LEU A 212 19.63 19.02 -8.12
N ARG A 213 19.08 19.54 -7.01
CA ARG A 213 18.80 20.99 -6.85
C ARG A 213 20.05 21.86 -6.85
N LEU A 214 21.18 21.31 -6.41
CA LEU A 214 22.50 21.95 -6.50
C LEU A 214 23.12 21.83 -7.91
N GLY A 215 22.37 21.37 -8.91
CA GLY A 215 22.78 21.31 -10.31
C GLY A 215 23.68 20.12 -10.65
N LYS A 216 23.81 19.12 -9.77
CA LYS A 216 24.55 17.88 -10.08
C LYS A 216 23.76 17.00 -11.04
N THR A 217 24.46 16.19 -11.82
CA THR A 217 23.81 15.17 -12.65
C THR A 217 23.27 14.03 -11.79
N LEU A 218 22.32 13.22 -12.31
CA LEU A 218 21.81 12.06 -11.56
C LEU A 218 22.93 11.08 -11.18
N ALA A 219 23.89 10.86 -12.08
CA ALA A 219 25.04 9.98 -11.80
C ALA A 219 25.88 10.53 -10.64
N GLN A 220 26.21 11.83 -10.66
CA GLN A 220 26.95 12.48 -9.58
C GLN A 220 26.19 12.46 -8.25
N ALA A 221 24.86 12.66 -8.28
CA ALA A 221 24.02 12.59 -7.10
C ALA A 221 23.98 11.17 -6.50
N ILE A 222 23.91 10.14 -7.35
CA ILE A 222 23.98 8.73 -6.93
C ILE A 222 25.31 8.44 -6.26
N GLU A 223 26.43 8.80 -6.89
CA GLU A 223 27.76 8.57 -6.32
C GLU A 223 27.94 9.32 -4.99
N GLY A 224 27.56 10.60 -4.92
CA GLY A 224 27.61 11.36 -3.67
C GLY A 224 26.71 10.79 -2.57
N CYS A 225 25.62 10.11 -2.91
CA CYS A 225 24.79 9.40 -1.94
C CYS A 225 25.40 8.04 -1.53
N LYS A 226 26.11 7.36 -2.44
CA LYS A 226 26.84 6.10 -2.13
C LYS A 226 28.02 6.32 -1.21
N GLU A 227 28.65 7.50 -1.25
CA GLU A 227 29.69 7.92 -0.30
C GLU A 227 29.25 7.80 1.16
N GLY A 228 27.95 7.96 1.42
CA GLY A 228 27.32 7.72 2.72
C GLY A 228 26.98 6.26 2.99
N GLU A 229 27.61 5.29 2.33
CA GLU A 229 27.43 3.82 2.46
C GLU A 229 26.04 3.39 2.98
N PRO A 230 24.92 3.80 2.33
CA PRO A 230 23.60 3.54 2.85
C PRO A 230 23.24 2.06 2.69
N ASN A 231 22.40 1.53 3.59
CA ASN A 231 21.89 0.14 3.46
C ASN A 231 21.17 -0.12 2.14
N CYS A 232 20.62 0.93 1.51
CA CYS A 232 19.96 0.83 0.22
C CYS A 232 20.91 0.92 -0.99
N LYS A 233 22.23 1.01 -0.79
CA LYS A 233 23.25 1.08 -1.87
C LYS A 233 23.03 0.06 -3.01
N PRO A 234 22.67 -1.22 -2.77
CA PRO A 234 22.44 -2.20 -3.84
C PRO A 234 21.22 -1.94 -4.74
N TYR A 235 20.34 -1.02 -4.37
CA TYR A 235 19.15 -0.66 -5.15
C TYR A 235 18.91 0.85 -5.19
N LEU A 236 19.96 1.63 -4.91
CA LEU A 236 19.90 3.10 -4.91
C LEU A 236 19.52 3.65 -6.29
N ASP A 237 19.90 2.97 -7.37
CA ASP A 237 19.50 3.34 -8.73
C ASP A 237 17.97 3.31 -8.92
N SER A 238 17.26 2.42 -8.22
CA SER A 238 15.79 2.38 -8.25
C SER A 238 15.18 3.58 -7.54
N ILE A 239 15.79 3.99 -6.42
CA ILE A 239 15.37 5.18 -5.65
C ILE A 239 15.67 6.45 -6.47
N ALA A 240 16.83 6.53 -7.11
CA ALA A 240 17.22 7.64 -7.97
C ALA A 240 16.33 7.76 -9.21
N TYR A 241 15.99 6.62 -9.84
CA TYR A 241 15.01 6.59 -10.92
C TYR A 241 13.64 7.08 -10.45
N PHE A 242 13.17 6.63 -9.28
CA PHE A 242 11.92 7.12 -8.68
C PHE A 242 11.94 8.63 -8.45
N ALA A 243 13.03 9.14 -7.85
CA ALA A 243 13.25 10.55 -7.57
C ALA A 243 13.11 11.39 -8.84
N LYS A 244 13.91 11.07 -9.86
CA LYS A 244 13.93 11.79 -11.13
C LYS A 244 12.60 11.75 -11.88
N THR A 245 11.92 10.61 -11.86
CA THR A 245 10.78 10.37 -12.76
C THR A 245 9.45 10.82 -12.15
N TYR A 246 9.29 10.70 -10.83
CA TYR A 246 7.96 10.79 -10.21
C TYR A 246 7.78 11.88 -9.16
N THR A 247 8.82 12.66 -8.83
CA THR A 247 8.75 13.57 -7.67
C THR A 247 8.51 15.05 -8.00
N GLY A 248 8.28 15.38 -9.27
CA GLY A 248 7.87 16.72 -9.70
C GLY A 248 8.97 17.59 -10.31
N GLY A 249 9.87 17.00 -11.11
CA GLY A 249 10.84 17.76 -11.91
C GLY A 249 12.07 18.22 -11.13
N ALA A 250 12.68 19.35 -11.53
CA ALA A 250 13.93 19.86 -10.94
C ALA A 250 13.79 20.19 -9.45
N ASP A 251 12.62 20.74 -9.06
CA ASP A 251 12.35 21.11 -7.68
C ASP A 251 12.01 19.92 -6.79
N MET A 252 11.61 18.77 -7.36
CA MET A 252 11.28 17.55 -6.61
C MET A 252 10.40 17.78 -5.34
N PRO A 253 9.31 18.56 -5.40
CA PRO A 253 8.53 18.93 -4.22
C PRO A 253 7.92 17.72 -3.49
N LEU A 254 7.70 16.62 -4.21
CA LEU A 254 7.15 15.40 -3.61
C LEU A 254 8.19 14.63 -2.78
N VAL A 255 9.48 14.90 -2.95
CA VAL A 255 10.52 14.40 -2.02
C VAL A 255 10.37 15.08 -0.66
N ASP A 256 10.27 16.41 -0.64
CA ASP A 256 10.10 17.15 0.62
C ASP A 256 8.82 16.70 1.33
N PHE A 257 7.72 16.51 0.57
CA PHE A 257 6.49 15.90 1.11
C PHE A 257 6.75 14.54 1.75
N LEU A 258 7.42 13.61 1.07
CA LEU A 258 7.68 12.27 1.59
C LEU A 258 8.62 12.27 2.80
N VAL A 259 9.62 13.15 2.82
CA VAL A 259 10.54 13.31 3.96
C VAL A 259 9.79 13.86 5.18
N SER A 260 9.02 14.94 5.01
CA SER A 260 8.17 15.49 6.08
C SER A 260 7.11 14.49 6.53
N PHE A 261 6.53 13.74 5.60
CA PHE A 261 5.58 12.67 5.91
C PHE A 261 6.24 11.54 6.69
N SER A 262 7.45 11.12 6.32
CA SER A 262 8.21 10.11 7.05
C SER A 262 8.54 10.58 8.47
N ALA A 263 8.88 11.86 8.66
CA ALA A 263 9.09 12.44 9.99
C ALA A 263 7.80 12.44 10.80
N PHE A 264 6.66 12.79 10.18
CA PHE A 264 5.34 12.78 10.81
C PHE A 264 4.82 11.37 11.12
N ALA A 265 4.94 10.43 10.20
CA ALA A 265 4.61 9.02 10.43
C ALA A 265 5.50 8.44 11.53
N GLY A 266 6.75 8.90 11.60
CA GLY A 266 7.69 8.64 12.68
C GLY A 266 7.29 9.24 14.05
N VAL A 267 6.23 10.04 14.14
CA VAL A 267 5.62 10.43 15.44
C VAL A 267 4.90 9.25 16.09
N TYR A 268 4.51 8.24 15.28
CA TYR A 268 3.81 7.04 15.73
C TYR A 268 4.73 5.80 15.80
N GLY A 269 6.01 5.91 15.43
CA GLY A 269 6.99 4.80 15.41
C GLY A 269 8.41 5.23 15.01
N GLY A 270 9.41 4.35 15.12
CA GLY A 270 10.80 4.66 14.72
C GLY A 270 10.98 4.83 13.20
N SER A 271 12.18 5.21 12.77
CA SER A 271 12.54 5.33 11.34
C SER A 271 12.34 3.99 10.60
N LEU A 272 11.39 3.94 9.66
CA LEU A 272 11.02 2.75 8.87
C LEU A 272 11.80 2.67 7.55
N MET A 273 12.23 1.46 7.18
CA MET A 273 12.82 1.17 5.87
C MET A 273 11.73 0.72 4.88
N LEU A 274 11.88 1.06 3.60
CA LEU A 274 10.97 0.59 2.54
C LEU A 274 11.34 -0.81 2.04
N GLY A 275 12.63 -1.12 2.01
CA GLY A 275 13.18 -2.36 1.48
C GLY A 275 13.36 -2.36 -0.04
N SER A 276 14.25 -3.24 -0.50
CA SER A 276 14.64 -3.37 -1.91
C SER A 276 13.50 -3.81 -2.81
N GLU A 277 12.68 -4.77 -2.36
CA GLU A 277 11.55 -5.31 -3.12
C GLU A 277 10.53 -4.23 -3.45
N PHE A 278 10.10 -3.46 -2.44
CA PHE A 278 9.12 -2.39 -2.61
C PHE A 278 9.70 -1.23 -3.42
N SER A 279 10.94 -0.83 -3.16
CA SER A 279 11.60 0.28 -3.87
C SER A 279 11.72 0.00 -5.38
N ARG A 280 12.13 -1.21 -5.77
CA ARG A 280 12.16 -1.63 -7.18
C ARG A 280 10.76 -1.71 -7.77
N LEU A 281 9.84 -2.30 -7.03
CA LEU A 281 8.46 -2.46 -7.45
C LEU A 281 7.83 -1.09 -7.74
N ILE A 282 7.89 -0.13 -6.83
CA ILE A 282 7.25 1.17 -7.02
C ILE A 282 7.95 2.04 -8.08
N ALA A 283 9.25 1.86 -8.29
CA ALA A 283 9.99 2.53 -9.35
C ALA A 283 9.53 2.07 -10.75
N PHE A 284 9.37 0.75 -10.96
CA PHE A 284 9.18 0.17 -12.29
C PHE A 284 7.79 -0.42 -12.54
N HIS A 285 6.87 -0.38 -11.58
CA HIS A 285 5.51 -0.90 -11.78
C HIS A 285 4.78 -0.15 -12.90
N ASP A 286 4.09 -0.87 -13.79
CA ASP A 286 3.25 -0.27 -14.83
C ASP A 286 1.78 -0.30 -14.40
N PHE A 287 1.20 0.87 -14.17
CA PHE A 287 -0.19 1.03 -13.77
C PHE A 287 -1.20 0.79 -14.91
N LYS A 288 -0.74 0.55 -16.15
CA LYS A 288 -1.56 0.32 -17.35
C LYS A 288 -2.56 1.46 -17.62
N VAL A 289 -2.20 2.69 -17.24
CA VAL A 289 -2.95 3.90 -17.55
C VAL A 289 -2.24 4.62 -18.70
N GLN A 290 -2.89 4.68 -19.86
CA GLN A 290 -2.34 5.35 -21.04
C GLN A 290 -2.12 6.84 -20.78
N GLY A 291 -0.98 7.37 -21.24
CA GLY A 291 -0.66 8.79 -21.18
C GLY A 291 -0.20 9.33 -19.82
N THR A 292 -0.04 8.50 -18.80
CA THR A 292 0.44 8.96 -17.48
C THR A 292 1.30 7.92 -16.76
N LEU A 293 2.37 8.41 -16.14
CA LEU A 293 3.27 7.61 -15.31
C LEU A 293 2.77 7.41 -13.87
N CYS A 294 1.60 7.99 -13.55
CA CYS A 294 0.95 7.94 -12.24
C CYS A 294 1.86 8.39 -11.05
N PRO A 295 2.57 9.53 -11.14
CA PRO A 295 3.53 9.95 -10.12
C PRO A 295 2.90 10.11 -8.73
N LEU A 296 1.70 10.71 -8.63
CA LEU A 296 1.00 10.88 -7.37
C LEU A 296 0.55 9.56 -6.75
N ALA A 297 0.11 8.59 -7.55
CA ALA A 297 -0.23 7.27 -7.04
C ALA A 297 1.01 6.57 -6.47
N ARG A 298 2.16 6.72 -7.11
CA ARG A 298 3.42 6.16 -6.62
C ARG A 298 3.87 6.78 -5.31
N VAL A 299 3.86 8.11 -5.23
CA VAL A 299 4.17 8.84 -3.99
C VAL A 299 3.21 8.46 -2.87
N ALA A 300 1.95 8.27 -3.20
CA ALA A 300 0.94 7.82 -2.27
C ALA A 300 1.16 6.37 -1.78
N CYS A 301 1.63 5.46 -2.64
CA CYS A 301 2.06 4.12 -2.21
C CYS A 301 3.23 4.22 -1.22
N VAL A 302 4.22 5.09 -1.49
CA VAL A 302 5.36 5.28 -0.60
C VAL A 302 4.90 5.82 0.75
N ALA A 303 4.06 6.86 0.77
CA ALA A 303 3.48 7.39 2.00
C ALA A 303 2.67 6.33 2.78
N CYS A 304 1.87 5.53 2.07
CA CYS A 304 1.15 4.41 2.67
C CYS A 304 2.13 3.42 3.33
N GLN A 305 3.19 3.03 2.64
CA GLN A 305 4.22 2.14 3.19
C GLN A 305 4.90 2.73 4.44
N LEU A 306 5.21 4.03 4.44
CA LEU A 306 5.80 4.74 5.58
C LEU A 306 4.87 4.84 6.80
N SER A 307 3.55 4.65 6.61
CA SER A 307 2.56 4.63 7.70
C SER A 307 2.33 3.24 8.29
N SER A 308 3.08 2.22 7.86
CA SER A 308 2.85 0.83 8.28
C SER A 308 3.13 0.60 9.76
N SER A 309 2.14 0.09 10.50
CA SER A 309 2.35 -0.51 11.82
C SER A 309 2.93 -1.93 11.77
N LYS A 310 2.92 -2.56 10.58
CA LYS A 310 3.51 -3.87 10.33
C LYS A 310 4.93 -3.70 9.79
N GLN A 311 5.91 -4.19 10.54
CA GLN A 311 7.30 -4.23 10.12
C GLN A 311 7.90 -5.62 10.36
N THR A 312 8.85 -6.00 9.50
CA THR A 312 9.69 -7.19 9.68
C THR A 312 11.12 -6.72 9.49
N ASP A 313 11.96 -6.90 10.51
CA ASP A 313 13.36 -6.44 10.52
C ASP A 313 13.54 -4.95 10.20
N GLY A 314 12.62 -4.11 10.68
CA GLY A 314 12.62 -2.65 10.41
C GLY A 314 12.14 -2.24 9.02
N ILE A 315 11.75 -3.21 8.17
CA ILE A 315 11.19 -2.97 6.84
C ILE A 315 9.67 -2.97 6.93
N ALA A 316 9.03 -1.89 6.46
CA ALA A 316 7.59 -1.77 6.40
C ALA A 316 6.98 -2.82 5.46
N ARG A 317 5.88 -3.46 5.89
CA ARG A 317 5.16 -4.52 5.16
C ARG A 317 3.65 -4.23 5.10
N LEU A 318 3.26 -3.12 4.48
CA LEU A 318 1.85 -2.78 4.27
C LEU A 318 1.35 -3.15 2.87
N LEU A 319 2.00 -2.61 1.84
CA LEU A 319 1.68 -2.90 0.44
C LEU A 319 2.61 -4.00 -0.10
N VAL A 320 2.02 -4.95 -0.80
CA VAL A 320 2.74 -5.99 -1.55
C VAL A 320 2.49 -5.89 -3.05
N LYS A 321 3.24 -6.68 -3.83
CA LYS A 321 3.10 -6.74 -5.30
C LYS A 321 1.65 -7.00 -5.75
N ALA A 322 0.94 -7.88 -5.05
CA ALA A 322 -0.45 -8.21 -5.36
C ALA A 322 -1.37 -7.00 -5.23
N ASP A 323 -1.12 -6.11 -4.26
CA ASP A 323 -1.93 -4.91 -4.05
C ASP A 323 -1.73 -3.94 -5.22
N LEU A 324 -0.49 -3.65 -5.61
CA LEU A 324 -0.23 -2.76 -6.76
C LEU A 324 -0.79 -3.31 -8.07
N GLN A 325 -0.69 -4.63 -8.29
CA GLN A 325 -1.32 -5.30 -9.43
C GLN A 325 -2.85 -5.21 -9.40
N ALA A 326 -3.45 -5.26 -8.21
CA ALA A 326 -4.89 -5.03 -8.08
C ALA A 326 -5.24 -3.58 -8.44
N VAL A 327 -4.40 -2.59 -8.10
CA VAL A 327 -4.65 -1.18 -8.42
C VAL A 327 -4.62 -0.91 -9.94
N SER A 328 -3.87 -1.67 -10.74
CA SER A 328 -3.71 -1.47 -12.19
C SER A 328 -4.97 -1.74 -13.05
N ALA A 329 -6.07 -2.24 -12.48
CA ALA A 329 -7.34 -2.35 -13.20
C ALA A 329 -8.09 -0.99 -13.17
N LYS A 330 -8.51 -0.44 -14.33
CA LYS A 330 -9.06 0.93 -14.51
C LYS A 330 -9.99 1.49 -13.41
N ARG A 331 -10.79 0.66 -12.73
CA ARG A 331 -11.72 1.07 -11.65
C ARG A 331 -11.05 1.20 -10.27
N LYS A 332 -9.87 0.62 -10.07
CA LYS A 332 -9.18 0.47 -8.78
C LYS A 332 -8.11 1.54 -8.54
N VAL A 333 -7.61 2.22 -9.58
CA VAL A 333 -6.72 3.38 -9.45
C VAL A 333 -7.41 4.55 -8.74
N GLU A 334 -8.68 4.82 -9.06
CA GLU A 334 -9.45 5.90 -8.43
C GLU A 334 -9.76 5.60 -6.96
N VAL A 335 -10.10 4.35 -6.65
CA VAL A 335 -10.35 3.88 -5.27
C VAL A 335 -9.06 3.91 -4.45
N PHE A 336 -7.92 3.56 -5.04
CA PHE A 336 -6.62 3.68 -4.42
C PHE A 336 -6.21 5.15 -4.19
N GLY A 337 -6.44 6.02 -5.17
CA GLY A 337 -6.26 7.46 -4.99
C GLY A 337 -7.07 8.01 -3.81
N ARG A 338 -8.34 7.57 -3.67
CA ARG A 338 -9.19 7.91 -2.52
C ARG A 338 -8.64 7.38 -1.20
N LEU A 339 -8.20 6.12 -1.13
CA LEU A 339 -7.53 5.56 0.06
C LEU A 339 -6.39 6.45 0.51
N CYS A 340 -5.51 6.81 -0.42
CA CYS A 340 -4.33 7.59 -0.12
C CYS A 340 -4.66 9.01 0.34
N VAL A 341 -5.62 9.67 -0.31
CA VAL A 341 -6.10 10.99 0.13
C VAL A 341 -6.73 10.91 1.52
N ARG A 342 -7.56 9.89 1.80
CA ARG A 342 -8.17 9.69 3.13
C ARG A 342 -7.11 9.47 4.21
N ALA A 343 -6.13 8.60 3.94
CA ALA A 343 -5.04 8.31 4.87
C ALA A 343 -4.22 9.58 5.19
N VAL A 344 -3.88 10.36 4.16
CA VAL A 344 -3.16 11.63 4.34
C VAL A 344 -4.02 12.63 5.13
N LEU A 345 -5.29 12.80 4.80
CA LEU A 345 -6.18 13.74 5.47
C LEU A 345 -6.46 13.38 6.93
N LEU A 346 -6.55 12.08 7.25
CA LEU A 346 -6.65 11.58 8.63
C LEU A 346 -5.38 11.92 9.41
N LEU A 347 -4.21 11.61 8.84
CA LEU A 347 -2.90 11.93 9.42
C LEU A 347 -2.76 13.42 9.73
N VAL A 348 -3.07 14.29 8.76
CA VAL A 348 -2.92 15.73 8.96
C VAL A 348 -4.08 16.37 9.75
N ARG A 349 -5.07 15.58 10.20
CA ARG A 349 -6.31 16.04 10.86
C ARG A 349 -7.07 17.11 10.06
N LYS A 350 -6.89 17.16 8.73
CA LYS A 350 -7.53 18.12 7.82
C LYS A 350 -8.63 17.49 6.98
N GLN A 351 -9.31 16.50 7.52
CA GLN A 351 -10.37 15.77 6.82
C GLN A 351 -11.48 16.68 6.24
N LYS A 352 -11.73 17.82 6.89
CA LYS A 352 -12.66 18.86 6.41
C LYS A 352 -12.25 19.58 5.12
N LEU A 353 -10.97 19.49 4.72
CA LEU A 353 -10.45 20.01 3.46
C LEU A 353 -10.48 18.98 2.33
N GLY A 354 -10.87 17.74 2.65
CA GLY A 354 -11.09 16.70 1.66
C GLY A 354 -12.33 16.97 0.82
N ARG A 355 -12.36 16.39 -0.38
CA ARG A 355 -13.56 16.41 -1.24
C ARG A 355 -14.69 15.51 -0.72
N GLU A 356 -14.41 14.68 0.29
CA GLU A 356 -15.40 13.79 0.91
C GLU A 356 -15.97 14.41 2.17
N THR A 357 -17.28 14.33 2.34
CA THR A 357 -17.99 14.82 3.53
C THR A 357 -17.85 13.90 4.74
N THR A 358 -17.32 12.69 4.55
CA THR A 358 -17.13 11.69 5.61
C THR A 358 -15.82 11.91 6.34
N ALA A 359 -15.90 12.13 7.65
CA ALA A 359 -14.73 12.10 8.53
C ALA A 359 -14.49 10.64 8.99
N TRP A 360 -13.26 10.19 8.82
CA TRP A 360 -12.74 8.90 9.21
C TRP A 360 -12.12 9.00 10.61
N ASP A 361 -12.36 7.97 11.41
CA ASP A 361 -11.94 7.82 12.79
C ASP A 361 -10.60 7.08 12.93
N SER A 362 -10.27 6.15 12.02
CA SER A 362 -9.01 5.41 12.07
C SER A 362 -8.52 4.94 10.70
N PHE A 363 -7.28 4.44 10.65
CA PHE A 363 -6.75 3.83 9.43
C PHE A 363 -7.42 2.51 9.09
N GLU A 364 -7.88 1.78 10.11
CA GLU A 364 -8.63 0.54 9.94
C GLU A 364 -9.95 0.81 9.22
N THR A 365 -10.68 1.86 9.59
CA THR A 365 -11.94 2.20 8.89
C THR A 365 -11.69 2.70 7.47
N ILE A 366 -10.60 3.43 7.23
CA ILE A 366 -10.17 3.82 5.88
C ILE A 366 -9.79 2.60 5.03
N ARG A 367 -9.05 1.65 5.61
CA ARG A 367 -8.67 0.38 4.96
C ARG A 367 -9.89 -0.46 4.66
N ASP A 368 -10.80 -0.59 5.61
CA ASP A 368 -12.01 -1.39 5.46
C ASP A 368 -12.91 -0.78 4.40
N ARG A 369 -13.04 0.55 4.39
CA ARG A 369 -13.71 1.28 3.31
C ARG A 369 -13.06 1.06 1.95
N PHE A 370 -11.73 1.12 1.89
CA PHE A 370 -11.00 0.83 0.66
C PHE A 370 -11.23 -0.62 0.19
N ALA A 371 -11.25 -1.58 1.11
CA ALA A 371 -11.58 -2.96 0.81
C ALA A 371 -13.02 -3.10 0.28
N GLU A 372 -13.99 -2.41 0.89
CA GLU A 372 -15.37 -2.33 0.40
C GLU A 372 -15.47 -1.74 -1.01
N GLU A 373 -14.76 -0.64 -1.26
CA GLU A 373 -14.76 0.05 -2.55
C GLU A 373 -14.05 -0.76 -3.65
N ILE A 374 -13.00 -1.50 -3.29
CA ILE A 374 -12.35 -2.48 -4.18
C ILE A 374 -13.28 -3.65 -4.51
N MET A 375 -14.05 -4.11 -3.52
CA MET A 375 -15.02 -5.19 -3.69
C MET A 375 -16.35 -4.71 -4.31
N GLY A 376 -16.55 -3.39 -4.45
CA GLY A 376 -17.75 -2.79 -5.00
C GLY A 376 -18.97 -2.84 -4.08
N ARG A 377 -18.80 -3.04 -2.77
CA ARG A 377 -19.90 -3.02 -1.79
C ARG A 377 -20.25 -1.57 -1.39
N LYS A 378 -21.54 -1.22 -1.44
CA LYS A 378 -22.07 0.00 -0.80
C LYS A 378 -22.04 -0.16 0.73
N PRO A 379 -21.82 0.92 1.52
CA PRO A 379 -21.70 0.82 2.97
C PRO A 379 -23.02 0.33 3.57
N ALA A 380 -22.93 -0.67 4.45
CA ALA A 380 -24.04 -1.13 5.27
C ALA A 380 -24.14 -0.26 6.53
N GLN A 381 -25.36 0.18 6.85
CA GLN A 381 -25.69 0.81 8.14
C GLN A 381 -25.46 -0.19 9.29
N GLN A 382 -24.84 0.28 10.37
CA GLN A 382 -24.53 -0.49 11.57
C GLN A 382 -25.79 -0.91 12.34
N SER A 383 -25.77 -2.14 12.88
CA SER A 383 -26.61 -2.60 13.99
C SER A 383 -25.92 -3.77 14.73
N PRO A 384 -26.26 -4.02 16.00
CA PRO A 384 -25.29 -4.28 17.08
C PRO A 384 -24.91 -5.75 17.35
N ALA A 385 -23.86 -5.91 18.17
CA ALA A 385 -23.11 -7.13 18.49
C ALA A 385 -23.91 -8.26 19.18
N LEU A 386 -23.48 -9.50 18.94
CA LEU A 386 -23.92 -10.72 19.64
C LEU A 386 -22.84 -11.26 20.60
N PRO A 387 -23.19 -12.04 21.64
CA PRO A 387 -22.39 -12.29 22.83
C PRO A 387 -21.43 -13.49 22.74
N ALA A 388 -20.52 -13.54 23.72
CA ALA A 388 -19.34 -14.41 23.85
C ALA A 388 -19.59 -15.93 23.97
N GLU A 389 -18.60 -16.72 23.54
CA GLU A 389 -18.48 -18.19 23.65
C GLU A 389 -18.26 -18.69 25.09
N PRO A 390 -18.74 -19.90 25.45
CA PRO A 390 -18.40 -20.54 26.73
C PRO A 390 -17.25 -21.57 26.64
N ALA A 391 -16.38 -21.47 27.66
CA ALA A 391 -15.50 -22.40 28.38
C ALA A 391 -15.08 -23.79 27.82
N ALA A 392 -13.80 -24.07 28.03
CA ALA A 392 -13.04 -25.29 27.71
C ALA A 392 -13.42 -26.54 28.52
N SER A 393 -13.29 -27.72 27.90
CA SER A 393 -13.51 -29.05 28.50
C SER A 393 -12.25 -29.68 29.10
N ALA A 394 -12.45 -30.46 30.17
CA ALA A 394 -11.47 -31.14 31.04
C ALA A 394 -10.59 -32.24 30.37
N PRO A 395 -9.46 -32.68 30.98
CA PRO A 395 -8.52 -33.62 30.36
C PRO A 395 -8.96 -35.09 30.51
N VAL A 396 -8.76 -35.88 29.45
CA VAL A 396 -9.07 -37.33 29.39
C VAL A 396 -7.78 -38.16 29.51
N ASN A 397 -7.87 -39.29 30.21
CA ASN A 397 -6.79 -40.23 30.52
C ASN A 397 -6.22 -40.91 29.25
N LEU A 398 -4.89 -40.94 29.12
CA LEU A 398 -4.14 -41.27 27.88
C LEU A 398 -3.97 -42.78 27.59
N LEU A 399 -4.33 -43.67 28.51
CA LEU A 399 -3.99 -45.10 28.40
C LEU A 399 -5.07 -45.98 27.76
N ASP A 400 -6.29 -45.46 27.58
CA ASP A 400 -7.43 -46.21 27.00
C ASP A 400 -7.96 -45.61 25.66
N ALA A 401 -7.24 -44.67 25.05
CA ALA A 401 -7.72 -43.98 23.85
C ALA A 401 -7.57 -44.85 22.58
N SER A 402 -8.65 -45.02 21.81
CA SER A 402 -8.62 -45.69 20.50
C SER A 402 -7.62 -45.02 19.54
N LYS A 403 -7.08 -45.77 18.57
CA LYS A 403 -6.13 -45.22 17.59
C LYS A 403 -6.73 -44.03 16.82
N ALA A 404 -8.02 -44.08 16.50
CA ALA A 404 -8.78 -42.95 15.95
C ALA A 404 -8.76 -41.69 16.84
N SER A 405 -8.86 -41.85 18.17
CA SER A 405 -8.82 -40.73 19.12
C SER A 405 -7.42 -40.11 19.22
N MET A 406 -6.37 -40.94 19.15
CA MET A 406 -4.98 -40.45 19.10
C MET A 406 -4.68 -39.68 17.81
N ILE A 407 -5.26 -40.09 16.66
CA ILE A 407 -5.09 -39.39 15.37
C ILE A 407 -5.69 -37.97 15.41
N LEU A 408 -6.90 -37.82 15.98
CA LEU A 408 -7.55 -36.53 16.20
C LEU A 408 -6.81 -35.65 17.22
N MET A 409 -6.23 -36.25 18.27
CA MET A 409 -5.41 -35.52 19.24
C MET A 409 -4.07 -35.04 18.66
N GLN A 410 -3.40 -35.85 17.85
CA GLN A 410 -2.14 -35.48 17.19
C GLN A 410 -2.38 -34.46 16.06
N ASN A 411 -3.53 -34.52 15.39
CA ASN A 411 -3.89 -33.63 14.29
C ASN A 411 -5.12 -32.76 14.62
N LYS A 412 -5.01 -31.90 15.66
CA LYS A 412 -6.04 -30.94 16.12
C LYS A 412 -6.65 -30.01 15.04
N ARG A 413 -6.14 -30.04 13.80
CA ARG A 413 -6.59 -29.23 12.66
C ARG A 413 -7.67 -29.94 11.81
N LEU A 414 -7.94 -31.21 12.07
CA LEU A 414 -8.91 -32.01 11.35
C LEU A 414 -10.28 -31.93 12.02
N GLU A 415 -11.29 -31.56 11.24
CA GLU A 415 -12.69 -31.49 11.66
C GLU A 415 -13.51 -32.36 10.71
N ILE A 416 -14.26 -33.30 11.27
CA ILE A 416 -15.17 -34.16 10.51
C ILE A 416 -16.19 -33.27 9.79
N SER A 417 -16.53 -33.60 8.54
CA SER A 417 -17.38 -32.82 7.65
C SER A 417 -16.84 -31.49 7.12
N ALA A 418 -15.61 -31.09 7.46
CA ALA A 418 -14.98 -29.93 6.84
C ALA A 418 -14.38 -30.26 5.45
N ASN A 419 -14.16 -29.22 4.64
CA ASN A 419 -13.61 -29.34 3.28
C ASN A 419 -12.09 -29.18 3.31
N TYR A 420 -11.39 -30.03 2.55
CA TYR A 420 -9.93 -30.09 2.45
C TYR A 420 -9.44 -30.13 1.00
N LEU A 421 -8.22 -29.66 0.79
CA LEU A 421 -7.50 -29.64 -0.48
C LEU A 421 -6.13 -30.29 -0.30
N ASN A 422 -5.74 -31.15 -1.24
CA ASN A 422 -4.38 -31.63 -1.39
C ASN A 422 -3.93 -31.37 -2.83
N VAL A 423 -3.20 -30.26 -3.01
CA VAL A 423 -2.82 -29.74 -4.34
C VAL A 423 -1.74 -30.59 -4.99
N GLU A 424 -0.87 -31.21 -4.20
CA GLU A 424 0.26 -32.01 -4.68
C GLU A 424 -0.21 -33.35 -5.26
N ALA A 425 -1.14 -34.04 -4.60
CA ALA A 425 -1.63 -35.34 -5.04
C ALA A 425 -2.91 -35.28 -5.90
N HIS A 426 -3.81 -34.31 -5.63
CA HIS A 426 -5.15 -34.28 -6.23
C HIS A 426 -5.53 -32.92 -6.86
N GLY A 427 -4.57 -31.99 -6.97
CA GLY A 427 -4.79 -30.68 -7.58
C GLY A 427 -5.84 -29.82 -6.87
N ASN A 428 -6.72 -29.16 -7.61
CA ASN A 428 -7.76 -28.27 -7.05
C ASN A 428 -9.05 -29.00 -6.63
N LYS A 429 -9.04 -30.34 -6.52
CA LYS A 429 -10.21 -31.12 -6.11
C LYS A 429 -10.51 -30.91 -4.62
N ILE A 430 -11.76 -30.58 -4.30
CA ILE A 430 -12.21 -30.38 -2.92
C ILE A 430 -12.75 -31.70 -2.38
N PHE A 431 -12.18 -32.18 -1.28
CA PHE A 431 -12.64 -33.39 -0.59
C PHE A 431 -13.30 -33.03 0.74
N LYS A 432 -14.29 -33.82 1.15
CA LYS A 432 -14.91 -33.72 2.46
C LYS A 432 -14.39 -34.86 3.35
N LEU A 433 -13.97 -34.55 4.57
CA LEU A 433 -13.60 -35.59 5.54
C LEU A 433 -14.89 -36.29 6.00
N ALA A 434 -15.07 -37.54 5.59
CA ALA A 434 -16.28 -38.33 5.83
C ALA A 434 -16.22 -39.05 7.18
N GLU A 435 -15.12 -39.78 7.44
CA GLU A 435 -14.93 -40.53 8.68
C GLU A 435 -13.44 -40.65 9.07
N VAL A 436 -13.19 -40.93 10.35
CA VAL A 436 -11.87 -41.24 10.90
C VAL A 436 -11.96 -42.61 11.56
N THR A 437 -11.19 -43.57 11.07
CA THR A 437 -11.17 -44.96 11.55
C THR A 437 -9.79 -45.31 12.09
N ASP A 438 -9.66 -46.48 12.74
CA ASP A 438 -8.36 -46.97 13.24
C ASP A 438 -7.34 -47.26 12.12
N ALA A 439 -7.79 -47.30 10.87
CA ALA A 439 -6.94 -47.46 9.68
C ALA A 439 -6.50 -46.11 9.04
N GLY A 440 -7.16 -44.99 9.35
CA GLY A 440 -6.84 -43.68 8.75
C GLY A 440 -8.02 -42.71 8.63
N CYS A 441 -7.85 -41.66 7.83
CA CYS A 441 -8.89 -40.66 7.53
C CYS A 441 -9.47 -40.87 6.13
N GLN A 442 -10.79 -40.94 6.00
CA GLN A 442 -11.48 -41.11 4.72
C GLN A 442 -11.94 -39.76 4.15
N PHE A 443 -11.35 -39.37 3.03
CA PHE A 443 -11.69 -38.17 2.28
C PHE A 443 -12.53 -38.51 1.04
N GLU A 444 -13.70 -37.93 0.93
CA GLU A 444 -14.65 -38.17 -0.16
C GLU A 444 -14.72 -36.95 -1.10
N HIS A 445 -14.46 -37.16 -2.39
CA HIS A 445 -14.68 -36.17 -3.45
C HIS A 445 -15.80 -36.64 -4.36
N LYS A 446 -16.83 -35.78 -4.55
CA LYS A 446 -17.95 -36.04 -5.46
C LYS A 446 -17.85 -35.13 -6.70
N PRO A 447 -17.23 -35.59 -7.80
CA PRO A 447 -17.20 -34.84 -9.05
C PRO A 447 -18.56 -34.83 -9.77
N LEU A 448 -18.78 -33.87 -10.67
CA LEU A 448 -20.08 -33.65 -11.32
C LEU A 448 -20.45 -34.67 -12.41
N PHE A 449 -19.43 -35.29 -13.04
CA PHE A 449 -19.55 -36.13 -14.23
C PHE A 449 -18.81 -37.47 -14.10
N LYS A 450 -18.40 -37.85 -12.89
CA LYS A 450 -17.66 -39.09 -12.60
C LYS A 450 -18.13 -39.69 -11.27
N ASP A 451 -17.83 -40.96 -11.05
CA ASP A 451 -18.11 -41.63 -9.78
C ASP A 451 -17.36 -40.99 -8.62
N SER A 452 -17.92 -41.16 -7.41
CA SER A 452 -17.35 -40.59 -6.19
C SER A 452 -15.98 -41.20 -5.92
N GLU A 453 -14.99 -40.34 -5.68
CA GLU A 453 -13.62 -40.74 -5.38
C GLU A 453 -13.44 -40.73 -3.86
N ILE A 454 -13.15 -41.89 -3.29
CA ILE A 454 -12.88 -42.07 -1.87
C ILE A 454 -11.38 -42.32 -1.70
N VAL A 455 -10.73 -41.51 -0.87
CA VAL A 455 -9.30 -41.62 -0.57
C VAL A 455 -9.15 -41.91 0.92
N LEU A 456 -8.58 -43.07 1.26
CA LEU A 456 -8.20 -43.42 2.63
C LEU A 456 -6.74 -43.02 2.85
N VAL A 457 -6.50 -42.13 3.80
CA VAL A 457 -5.14 -41.62 4.12
C VAL A 457 -4.69 -42.22 5.44
N SER A 458 -3.57 -42.95 5.40
CA SER A 458 -2.97 -43.57 6.58
C SER A 458 -2.40 -42.52 7.55
N PRO A 459 -2.36 -42.80 8.86
CA PRO A 459 -1.97 -41.80 9.87
C PRO A 459 -0.52 -41.32 9.81
N SER A 460 0.40 -42.13 9.26
CA SER A 460 1.84 -41.90 9.36
C SER A 460 2.45 -41.14 8.20
N GLU A 461 1.79 -41.08 7.04
CA GLU A 461 2.35 -40.46 5.83
C GLU A 461 1.27 -39.61 5.14
N ASP A 462 1.61 -38.34 4.85
CA ASP A 462 0.84 -37.38 4.03
C ASP A 462 -0.31 -36.56 4.65
N MET A 463 -0.65 -36.72 5.94
CA MET A 463 -1.74 -35.93 6.56
C MET A 463 -1.50 -34.41 6.53
N HIS A 464 -0.24 -33.96 6.63
CA HIS A 464 0.14 -32.55 6.62
C HIS A 464 -0.10 -31.84 5.27
N LYS A 465 -0.30 -32.62 4.19
CA LYS A 465 -0.54 -32.10 2.83
C LYS A 465 -2.00 -31.66 2.62
N TRP A 466 -2.92 -32.07 3.50
CA TRP A 466 -4.34 -31.76 3.42
C TRP A 466 -4.69 -30.46 4.16
N LYS A 467 -5.03 -29.40 3.41
CA LYS A 467 -5.31 -28.05 3.94
C LYS A 467 -6.80 -27.73 3.95
N LYS A 468 -7.33 -27.26 5.09
CA LYS A 468 -8.75 -26.87 5.26
C LYS A 468 -9.13 -25.68 4.37
N THR A 469 -10.32 -25.69 3.77
CA THR A 469 -10.82 -24.63 2.88
C THR A 469 -12.26 -24.21 3.18
N LYS A 470 -12.57 -22.92 2.99
CA LYS A 470 -13.93 -22.37 3.09
C LYS A 470 -14.72 -22.42 1.77
N LYS A 471 -14.11 -22.93 0.69
CA LYS A 471 -14.76 -23.03 -0.62
C LYS A 471 -15.83 -24.14 -0.60
N THR A 472 -17.04 -23.83 -1.07
CA THR A 472 -18.15 -24.78 -1.21
C THR A 472 -18.21 -25.32 -2.63
N ALA A 473 -18.68 -26.57 -2.78
CA ALA A 473 -18.82 -27.20 -4.09
C ALA A 473 -19.85 -26.47 -4.97
N GLN A 474 -19.46 -26.16 -6.21
CA GLN A 474 -20.14 -25.28 -7.19
C GLN A 474 -21.35 -25.94 -7.90
N VAL A 475 -21.95 -26.96 -7.29
CA VAL A 475 -22.75 -28.00 -7.99
C VAL A 475 -24.16 -27.52 -8.39
N THR A 476 -24.85 -26.74 -7.55
CA THR A 476 -26.29 -26.43 -7.78
C THR A 476 -26.53 -25.37 -8.86
N ILE A 477 -25.74 -24.29 -8.87
CA ILE A 477 -25.83 -23.23 -9.88
C ILE A 477 -25.49 -23.79 -11.27
N SER A 478 -24.48 -24.67 -11.33
CA SER A 478 -24.02 -25.27 -12.59
C SER A 478 -25.08 -26.16 -13.25
N ARG A 479 -25.81 -26.97 -12.46
CA ARG A 479 -26.94 -27.78 -13.00
C ARG A 479 -28.08 -26.92 -13.55
N THR A 480 -28.42 -25.83 -12.86
CA THR A 480 -29.48 -24.92 -13.31
C THR A 480 -29.06 -24.14 -14.56
N GLN A 481 -27.77 -23.78 -14.66
CA GLN A 481 -27.21 -23.12 -15.84
C GLN A 481 -27.22 -24.02 -17.09
N ILE A 482 -26.94 -25.31 -16.92
CA ILE A 482 -26.99 -26.31 -18.01
C ILE A 482 -28.44 -26.48 -18.51
N ALA A 483 -29.39 -26.71 -17.60
CA ALA A 483 -30.80 -26.86 -17.95
C ALA A 483 -31.39 -25.59 -18.61
N LEU A 484 -30.90 -24.39 -18.22
CA LEU A 484 -31.26 -23.13 -18.87
C LEU A 484 -30.71 -23.06 -20.31
N CYS A 485 -29.46 -23.50 -20.53
CA CYS A 485 -28.85 -23.56 -21.85
C CYS A 485 -29.63 -24.50 -22.79
N GLU A 486 -29.89 -25.73 -22.36
CA GLU A 486 -30.68 -26.72 -23.11
C GLU A 486 -32.08 -26.18 -23.47
N ALA A 487 -32.75 -25.53 -22.52
CA ALA A 487 -34.06 -24.95 -22.77
C ALA A 487 -34.04 -23.83 -23.84
N THR A 488 -32.92 -23.14 -24.01
CA THR A 488 -32.75 -22.05 -24.98
C THR A 488 -32.29 -22.50 -26.36
N VAL A 489 -31.47 -23.56 -26.45
CA VAL A 489 -30.99 -24.13 -27.72
C VAL A 489 -32.13 -24.77 -28.51
N ASP A 490 -33.08 -25.42 -27.82
CA ASP A 490 -34.24 -26.07 -28.42
C ASP A 490 -35.30 -25.10 -29.00
N GLN A 491 -34.99 -23.81 -29.16
CA GLN A 491 -35.89 -22.79 -29.74
C GLN A 491 -35.46 -22.34 -31.15
N GLY A 492 -34.62 -23.12 -31.83
CA GLY A 492 -33.95 -22.78 -33.12
C GLY A 492 -34.77 -21.98 -34.13
N ASP A 493 -36.04 -22.31 -34.33
CA ASP A 493 -36.95 -21.63 -35.29
C ASP A 493 -37.23 -20.14 -34.99
N ALA A 494 -37.20 -19.75 -33.71
CA ALA A 494 -37.54 -18.38 -33.31
C ALA A 494 -36.40 -17.40 -33.57
N ASN A 495 -35.15 -17.87 -33.53
CA ASN A 495 -33.97 -17.03 -33.74
C ASN A 495 -33.77 -16.67 -35.23
N GLU A 496 -34.18 -17.54 -36.15
CA GLU A 496 -34.14 -17.29 -37.59
C GLU A 496 -35.25 -16.33 -38.06
N SER A 497 -36.24 -16.10 -37.21
CA SER A 497 -37.42 -15.28 -37.51
C SER A 497 -37.24 -13.79 -37.17
N VAL A 498 -36.06 -13.39 -36.69
CA VAL A 498 -35.72 -12.02 -36.30
C VAL A 498 -34.36 -11.61 -36.84
N THR A 499 -34.17 -10.32 -37.09
CA THR A 499 -32.89 -9.74 -37.49
C THR A 499 -32.58 -8.48 -36.70
N PHE A 500 -31.31 -8.10 -36.63
CA PHE A 500 -30.85 -6.92 -35.90
C PHE A 500 -30.85 -5.68 -36.80
N LEU A 501 -31.32 -4.57 -36.25
CA LEU A 501 -31.18 -3.24 -36.84
C LEU A 501 -29.88 -2.59 -36.34
N GLY A 502 -28.88 -2.48 -37.22
CA GLY A 502 -27.58 -1.87 -36.94
C GLY A 502 -26.66 -2.71 -36.03
N PRO A 503 -25.53 -2.14 -35.55
CA PRO A 503 -24.67 -2.77 -34.55
C PRO A 503 -25.38 -2.76 -33.18
N PRO A 504 -25.77 -3.92 -32.67
CA PRO A 504 -27.17 -4.30 -32.49
C PRO A 504 -27.95 -3.31 -31.61
N LEU A 505 -28.78 -2.47 -32.23
CA LEU A 505 -29.56 -1.41 -31.56
C LEU A 505 -31.01 -1.85 -31.25
N ALA A 506 -31.60 -2.67 -32.12
CA ALA A 506 -32.98 -3.16 -31.99
C ALA A 506 -33.17 -4.47 -32.76
N LEU A 507 -34.28 -5.14 -32.52
CA LEU A 507 -34.73 -6.29 -33.32
C LEU A 507 -35.94 -5.94 -34.17
N CYS A 508 -36.01 -6.53 -35.35
CA CYS A 508 -37.21 -6.57 -36.18
C CYS A 508 -37.50 -7.98 -36.69
N ALA A 509 -38.75 -8.22 -37.10
CA ALA A 509 -39.15 -9.51 -37.68
C ALA A 509 -38.53 -9.69 -39.08
N SER A 510 -37.88 -10.83 -39.33
CA SER A 510 -37.31 -11.16 -40.65
C SER A 510 -38.34 -11.73 -41.62
N ARG A 511 -39.48 -12.24 -41.10
CA ARG A 511 -40.60 -12.81 -41.85
C ARG A 511 -41.93 -12.48 -41.19
N ALA A 512 -43.02 -12.53 -41.96
CA ALA A 512 -44.36 -12.36 -41.43
C ALA A 512 -44.72 -13.53 -40.50
N MET A 513 -45.30 -13.23 -39.33
CA MET A 513 -45.62 -14.22 -38.30
C MET A 513 -47.01 -14.00 -37.71
N GLY A 514 -47.79 -15.06 -37.54
CA GLY A 514 -49.06 -15.00 -36.82
C GLY A 514 -48.87 -14.69 -35.32
N LYS A 515 -49.95 -14.26 -34.66
CA LYS A 515 -49.99 -14.01 -33.21
C LYS A 515 -49.47 -15.23 -32.42
N GLY A 516 -48.56 -14.99 -31.48
CA GLY A 516 -47.99 -16.00 -30.59
C GLY A 516 -46.98 -16.97 -31.22
N LYS A 517 -46.60 -16.78 -32.49
CA LYS A 517 -45.64 -17.64 -33.19
C LYS A 517 -44.18 -17.30 -32.90
N LEU A 518 -43.87 -16.07 -32.51
CA LEU A 518 -42.53 -15.68 -32.08
C LEU A 518 -42.40 -15.83 -30.57
N ARG A 519 -41.37 -16.55 -30.11
CA ARG A 519 -41.01 -16.66 -28.70
C ARG A 519 -39.52 -16.44 -28.51
N LEU A 520 -39.17 -15.37 -27.79
CA LEU A 520 -37.79 -15.07 -27.42
C LEU A 520 -37.54 -15.49 -25.98
N VAL A 521 -36.63 -16.42 -25.75
CA VAL A 521 -36.32 -16.94 -24.39
C VAL A 521 -35.09 -16.22 -23.82
N ALA A 522 -35.17 -15.85 -22.54
CA ALA A 522 -34.06 -15.21 -21.86
C ALA A 522 -32.93 -16.21 -21.58
N TYR A 523 -31.70 -15.85 -21.96
CA TYR A 523 -30.48 -16.61 -21.65
C TYR A 523 -29.39 -15.69 -21.12
N GLY A 524 -28.58 -16.18 -20.18
CA GLY A 524 -27.60 -15.36 -19.46
C GLY A 524 -26.93 -16.12 -18.32
N LEU A 525 -26.14 -15.40 -17.51
CA LEU A 525 -25.46 -15.98 -16.36
C LEU A 525 -26.35 -15.94 -15.13
N LEU A 526 -26.49 -17.09 -14.46
CA LEU A 526 -27.19 -17.19 -13.18
C LEU A 526 -26.31 -16.68 -12.05
N GLY A 527 -26.85 -15.73 -11.28
CA GLY A 527 -26.24 -15.18 -10.07
C GLY A 527 -27.09 -15.42 -8.82
N PRO A 528 -26.56 -15.09 -7.63
CA PRO A 528 -27.33 -15.08 -6.39
C PRO A 528 -28.61 -14.25 -6.55
N LEU A 529 -29.67 -14.63 -5.83
CA LEU A 529 -30.96 -13.95 -5.89
C LEU A 529 -30.82 -12.49 -5.42
N ASP A 530 -31.15 -11.55 -6.31
CA ASP A 530 -31.20 -10.12 -6.07
C ASP A 530 -32.66 -9.68 -6.12
N ALA A 531 -33.10 -8.98 -5.08
CA ALA A 531 -34.45 -8.43 -5.01
C ALA A 531 -34.73 -7.48 -6.18
N LYS A 532 -33.70 -6.81 -6.71
CA LYS A 532 -33.77 -5.84 -7.81
C LYS A 532 -33.66 -6.45 -9.20
N ALA A 533 -33.37 -7.75 -9.32
CA ALA A 533 -33.27 -8.40 -10.63
C ALA A 533 -34.64 -8.43 -11.34
N THR A 534 -34.70 -7.86 -12.54
CA THR A 534 -35.90 -7.81 -13.38
C THR A 534 -36.32 -9.20 -13.89
N HIS A 535 -35.35 -10.10 -14.07
CA HIS A 535 -35.58 -11.46 -14.58
C HIS A 535 -34.98 -12.48 -13.60
N LYS A 536 -35.79 -13.48 -13.25
CA LYS A 536 -35.46 -14.51 -12.26
C LYS A 536 -35.76 -15.89 -12.83
N VAL A 537 -34.90 -16.87 -12.53
CA VAL A 537 -35.07 -18.28 -12.93
C VAL A 537 -34.85 -19.15 -11.71
N SER A 538 -35.88 -19.87 -11.26
CA SER A 538 -35.81 -20.90 -10.20
C SER A 538 -35.00 -20.48 -8.96
N GLY A 539 -35.22 -19.27 -8.45
CA GLY A 539 -34.54 -18.76 -7.25
C GLY A 539 -33.19 -18.09 -7.49
N TYR A 540 -32.79 -17.86 -8.75
CA TYR A 540 -31.57 -17.15 -9.14
C TYR A 540 -31.89 -15.88 -9.95
N SER A 541 -30.97 -14.91 -9.91
CA SER A 541 -31.02 -13.73 -10.77
C SER A 541 -30.46 -14.07 -12.14
N LEU A 542 -31.16 -13.70 -13.20
CA LEU A 542 -30.67 -13.86 -14.56
C LEU A 542 -30.01 -12.56 -15.04
N HIS A 543 -28.69 -12.60 -15.25
CA HIS A 543 -27.94 -11.46 -15.75
C HIS A 543 -27.74 -11.56 -17.27
N PRO A 544 -27.90 -10.45 -18.01
CA PRO A 544 -27.67 -10.45 -19.45
C PRO A 544 -26.20 -10.80 -19.78
N PRO A 545 -25.95 -11.47 -20.90
CA PRO A 545 -24.60 -11.64 -21.43
C PRO A 545 -23.99 -10.27 -21.77
N LYS A 546 -22.66 -10.22 -21.87
CA LYS A 546 -21.93 -8.99 -22.24
C LYS A 546 -22.48 -8.45 -23.56
N ALA A 547 -23.06 -7.25 -23.52
CA ALA A 547 -23.60 -6.59 -24.71
C ALA A 547 -22.49 -6.34 -25.74
N ILE A 548 -22.81 -6.55 -27.00
CA ILE A 548 -21.88 -6.40 -28.12
C ILE A 548 -22.16 -5.06 -28.77
N SER A 549 -21.16 -4.18 -28.77
CA SER A 549 -21.25 -2.86 -29.41
C SER A 549 -20.85 -2.88 -30.89
N ASP A 550 -20.21 -3.97 -31.33
CA ASP A 550 -19.57 -4.08 -32.63
C ASP A 550 -19.61 -5.56 -33.07
N LEU A 551 -20.34 -5.85 -34.16
CA LEU A 551 -20.52 -7.21 -34.67
C LEU A 551 -19.20 -7.81 -35.19
N ASP A 552 -18.26 -6.97 -35.64
CA ASP A 552 -16.97 -7.43 -36.19
C ASP A 552 -16.09 -8.07 -35.11
N LYS A 553 -16.35 -7.76 -33.83
CA LYS A 553 -15.63 -8.30 -32.67
C LYS A 553 -16.19 -9.63 -32.16
N LEU A 554 -17.28 -10.16 -32.74
CA LEU A 554 -17.84 -11.46 -32.31
C LEU A 554 -16.86 -12.61 -32.51
N GLN A 555 -16.08 -12.58 -33.60
CA GLN A 555 -15.14 -13.65 -33.95
C GLN A 555 -13.86 -13.59 -33.11
N GLU A 556 -13.44 -12.41 -32.65
CA GLU A 556 -12.20 -12.23 -31.87
C GLU A 556 -12.38 -12.50 -30.36
N ASP A 557 -13.54 -12.15 -29.79
CA ASP A 557 -13.71 -12.15 -28.33
C ASP A 557 -14.01 -13.54 -27.73
N GLY A 558 -14.48 -14.52 -28.53
CA GLY A 558 -14.78 -15.90 -28.12
C GLY A 558 -15.70 -16.09 -26.90
N LYS A 559 -16.23 -15.00 -26.33
CA LYS A 559 -16.88 -14.90 -25.02
C LYS A 559 -18.17 -14.07 -25.05
N ALA A 560 -18.56 -13.57 -26.22
CA ALA A 560 -19.75 -12.77 -26.41
C ALA A 560 -20.84 -13.58 -27.12
N MET A 561 -22.10 -13.32 -26.79
CA MET A 561 -23.22 -14.10 -27.29
C MET A 561 -24.40 -13.18 -27.57
N LEU A 562 -25.01 -13.35 -28.74
CA LEU A 562 -26.23 -12.65 -29.14
C LEU A 562 -27.45 -13.43 -28.67
N VAL A 563 -28.24 -12.82 -27.81
CA VAL A 563 -29.48 -13.39 -27.28
C VAL A 563 -30.61 -12.39 -27.56
N PRO A 564 -31.49 -12.66 -28.54
CA PRO A 564 -32.51 -11.70 -29.00
C PRO A 564 -33.40 -11.12 -27.88
N PHE A 565 -33.69 -11.89 -26.84
CA PHE A 565 -34.48 -11.44 -25.70
C PHE A 565 -34.02 -10.09 -25.11
N TRP A 566 -32.70 -9.81 -25.09
CA TRP A 566 -32.14 -8.60 -24.48
C TRP A 566 -32.15 -7.37 -25.40
N TYR A 567 -32.56 -7.52 -26.66
CA TYR A 567 -32.54 -6.44 -27.67
C TYR A 567 -33.96 -6.01 -28.13
N VAL A 568 -35.01 -6.52 -27.48
CA VAL A 568 -36.37 -6.00 -27.63
C VAL A 568 -36.46 -4.64 -26.94
N LYS A 569 -36.92 -3.61 -27.65
CA LYS A 569 -37.01 -2.26 -27.11
C LYS A 569 -38.18 -2.12 -26.14
N THR A 570 -38.04 -1.27 -25.14
CA THR A 570 -39.17 -0.86 -24.29
C THR A 570 -39.87 0.35 -24.89
N THR A 571 -41.20 0.41 -24.80
CA THR A 571 -42.00 1.58 -25.19
C THR A 571 -43.00 1.93 -24.09
N SER A 572 -43.34 3.21 -23.95
CA SER A 572 -44.43 3.69 -23.11
C SER A 572 -45.77 3.71 -23.85
N ASP A 573 -45.74 3.55 -25.18
CA ASP A 573 -46.91 3.59 -26.04
C ASP A 573 -47.49 2.18 -26.24
N ALA A 574 -48.66 1.93 -25.67
CA ALA A 574 -49.36 0.65 -25.78
C ALA A 574 -49.73 0.28 -27.22
N SER A 575 -49.84 1.26 -28.14
CA SER A 575 -50.15 1.00 -29.54
C SER A 575 -48.95 0.46 -30.34
N GLN A 576 -47.73 0.74 -29.86
CA GLN A 576 -46.47 0.28 -30.44
C GLN A 576 -46.01 -1.06 -29.86
N ALA A 577 -46.47 -1.42 -28.66
CA ALA A 577 -46.12 -2.69 -28.03
C ALA A 577 -46.69 -3.87 -28.83
N ASN A 578 -45.82 -4.67 -29.42
CA ASN A 578 -46.17 -5.89 -30.17
C ASN A 578 -45.64 -7.16 -29.50
N MET A 579 -44.89 -7.03 -28.40
CA MET A 579 -44.39 -8.12 -27.56
C MET A 579 -44.91 -7.99 -26.12
N ARG A 580 -45.12 -9.13 -25.47
CA ARG A 580 -45.41 -9.20 -24.03
C ARG A 580 -44.46 -10.11 -23.28
N VAL A 581 -44.24 -9.80 -22.01
CA VAL A 581 -43.50 -10.67 -21.09
C VAL A 581 -44.38 -11.86 -20.69
N ALA A 582 -43.83 -13.05 -20.76
CA ALA A 582 -44.44 -14.31 -20.35
C ALA A 582 -43.43 -15.17 -19.59
N GLN A 583 -43.90 -16.29 -19.05
CA GLN A 583 -43.04 -17.33 -18.46
C GLN A 583 -43.22 -18.64 -19.23
N PHE A 584 -42.10 -19.31 -19.46
CA PHE A 584 -42.03 -20.60 -20.10
C PHE A 584 -41.45 -21.62 -19.13
N SER A 585 -42.10 -22.77 -19.00
CA SER A 585 -41.64 -23.86 -18.11
C SER A 585 -41.02 -24.99 -18.92
N LYS A 586 -39.75 -25.30 -18.68
CA LYS A 586 -39.06 -26.44 -19.30
C LYS A 586 -38.00 -27.00 -18.34
N ALA A 587 -37.86 -28.33 -18.28
CA ALA A 587 -36.95 -29.02 -17.35
C ALA A 587 -37.14 -28.61 -15.88
N GLY A 588 -38.38 -28.30 -15.46
CA GLY A 588 -38.69 -27.83 -14.10
C GLY A 588 -38.29 -26.37 -13.81
N LEU A 589 -37.74 -25.64 -14.79
CA LEU A 589 -37.37 -24.24 -14.66
C LEU A 589 -38.48 -23.31 -15.14
N LYS A 590 -38.76 -22.23 -14.40
CA LYS A 590 -39.58 -21.11 -14.87
C LYS A 590 -38.69 -20.05 -15.48
N ILE A 591 -38.68 -19.95 -16.80
CA ILE A 591 -37.78 -19.08 -17.58
C ILE A 591 -38.58 -17.90 -18.16
N PRO A 592 -38.13 -16.65 -17.98
CA PRO A 592 -38.72 -15.49 -18.64
C PRO A 592 -38.62 -15.59 -20.17
N CYS A 593 -39.70 -15.25 -20.87
CA CYS A 593 -39.73 -15.16 -22.34
C CYS A 593 -40.58 -13.98 -22.80
N MET A 594 -40.43 -13.60 -24.07
CA MET A 594 -41.30 -12.63 -24.74
C MET A 594 -42.02 -13.29 -25.90
N ILE A 595 -43.32 -12.97 -26.06
CA ILE A 595 -44.18 -13.54 -27.09
C ILE A 595 -44.87 -12.41 -27.85
N ASN A 596 -45.03 -12.54 -29.16
CA ASN A 596 -45.74 -11.53 -29.95
C ASN A 596 -47.25 -11.54 -29.68
N GLU A 597 -47.83 -10.38 -29.41
CA GLU A 597 -49.25 -10.20 -29.07
C GLU A 597 -50.17 -10.07 -30.29
N ARG A 598 -49.61 -9.66 -31.44
CA ARG A 598 -50.30 -9.53 -32.72
C ARG A 598 -49.48 -10.18 -33.84
N ALA A 599 -50.09 -10.29 -35.02
CA ALA A 599 -49.33 -10.67 -36.20
C ALA A 599 -48.24 -9.63 -36.48
N LEU A 600 -47.04 -10.09 -36.82
CA LEU A 600 -45.89 -9.25 -37.13
C LEU A 600 -45.67 -9.22 -38.63
N GLU A 601 -45.44 -8.02 -39.19
CA GLU A 601 -45.04 -7.84 -40.59
C GLU A 601 -43.51 -7.88 -40.74
N VAL A 602 -43.05 -8.12 -41.97
CA VAL A 602 -41.60 -8.11 -42.27
C VAL A 602 -41.03 -6.72 -42.00
N GLY A 603 -39.95 -6.64 -41.22
CA GLY A 603 -39.29 -5.39 -40.85
C GLY A 603 -39.90 -4.67 -39.65
N GLU A 604 -40.99 -5.18 -39.06
CA GLU A 604 -41.62 -4.58 -37.88
C GLU A 604 -40.69 -4.69 -36.65
N VAL A 605 -40.41 -3.55 -36.00
CA VAL A 605 -39.54 -3.48 -34.81
C VAL A 605 -40.25 -4.04 -33.59
N LEU A 606 -39.52 -4.81 -32.78
CA LEU A 606 -40.07 -5.46 -31.60
C LEU A 606 -40.04 -4.52 -30.38
N TYR A 607 -41.22 -4.27 -29.80
CA TYR A 607 -41.41 -3.43 -28.62
C TYR A 607 -42.20 -4.17 -27.53
N VAL A 608 -41.73 -4.04 -26.28
CA VAL A 608 -42.44 -4.47 -25.08
C VAL A 608 -42.85 -3.25 -24.26
N LEU A 609 -44.05 -3.29 -23.66
CA LEU A 609 -44.52 -2.19 -22.82
C LEU A 609 -43.62 -2.04 -21.57
N ALA A 610 -43.23 -0.81 -21.26
CA ALA A 610 -42.45 -0.50 -20.06
C ALA A 610 -43.26 -0.86 -18.79
N PRO A 611 -42.64 -1.46 -17.77
CA PRO A 611 -43.33 -1.79 -16.53
C PRO A 611 -43.81 -0.50 -15.83
N SER A 612 -45.13 -0.36 -15.64
CA SER A 612 -45.74 0.78 -14.92
C SER A 612 -45.18 0.91 -13.49
N ALA A 613 -44.94 2.15 -13.05
CA ALA A 613 -44.36 2.46 -11.74
C ALA A 613 -45.16 1.94 -10.51
N GLU A 614 -46.40 1.47 -10.71
CA GLU A 614 -47.32 1.06 -9.65
C GLU A 614 -47.16 -0.39 -9.15
N SER A 615 -46.31 -1.24 -9.74
CA SER A 615 -46.14 -2.64 -9.30
C SER A 615 -45.00 -2.88 -8.29
N LYS A 616 -44.45 -1.83 -7.66
CA LYS A 616 -43.44 -1.95 -6.58
C LYS A 616 -44.03 -2.22 -5.19
N GLY A 617 -45.34 -2.44 -5.10
CA GLY A 617 -46.06 -2.56 -3.83
C GLY A 617 -47.00 -3.75 -3.75
N VAL A 618 -46.53 -4.98 -3.97
CA VAL A 618 -47.23 -6.16 -3.42
C VAL A 618 -46.19 -7.08 -2.79
N LYS A 619 -46.14 -7.03 -1.45
CA LYS A 619 -45.51 -8.06 -0.63
C LYS A 619 -46.25 -9.39 -0.89
N ARG A 620 -45.51 -10.41 -1.31
CA ARG A 620 -45.79 -11.81 -1.00
C ARG A 620 -44.50 -12.46 -0.58
#